data_AF-A0A8T1S1V9-F1
#
_entry.id   AF-A0A8T1S1V9-F1
#
_cell.length_a   1.000
_cell.length_b   1.000
_cell.length_c   1.000
_cell.angle_alpha   90.00
_cell.angle_beta   90.00
_cell.angle_gamma   90.00
#
_symmetry.space_group_name_H-M   'P 1'
#
loop_
_entity.id
_entity.type
_entity.pdbx_description
1 polymer ?
#
loop_
_entity_poly.entity_id
_entity_poly.type
_entity_poly.pdbx_seq_one_letter_code
_entity_poly.pdbx_strand_id
1 'polypeptide(L)'
;MTPLLLSLLGLLLSWEEGQALVPPNELQQMSAAGSKYIDTEIENAINGVKQMKSLMDKTSKDHQEILTTLEETKQKKEQAMQLAKETEKKLTEKPDVCNETMLALWEECKPCLKQTCMRFYSRTCRSGSGLVGRQLEEFLNRSSPVSIWVNGERIDSLLEEDQQQGRRLEDLEERYGLVEDSVDDLFQESTRAYGRMAPFFRSPFAGSSRGAMRAPFRF
;
A
#
# COMPACT_ATOMS: atom_id res chain seq x y z
N MET A 1 36.64 56.95 -45.64
CA MET A 1 35.84 56.76 -44.41
C MET A 1 35.68 55.30 -43.98
N THR A 2 36.04 54.32 -44.82
CA THR A 2 36.05 52.88 -44.47
C THR A 2 37.21 52.39 -43.60
N PRO A 3 38.44 52.95 -43.63
CA PRO A 3 39.54 52.37 -42.83
C PRO A 3 39.42 52.72 -41.33
N LEU A 4 38.79 53.85 -40.99
CA LEU A 4 38.54 54.26 -39.61
C LEU A 4 37.46 53.38 -38.93
N LEU A 5 36.44 52.97 -39.67
CA LEU A 5 35.42 52.03 -39.19
C LEU A 5 35.99 50.63 -38.96
N LEU A 6 36.88 50.17 -39.86
CA LEU A 6 37.57 48.88 -39.71
C LEU A 6 38.58 48.89 -38.55
N SER A 7 39.29 50.00 -38.32
CA SER A 7 40.14 50.17 -37.14
C SER A 7 39.33 50.26 -35.84
N LEU A 8 38.17 50.93 -35.83
CA LEU A 8 37.30 50.95 -34.64
C LEU A 8 36.68 49.58 -34.36
N LEU A 9 36.26 48.82 -35.40
CA LEU A 9 35.81 47.43 -35.24
C LEU A 9 36.93 46.52 -34.75
N GLY A 10 38.16 46.71 -35.25
CA GLY A 10 39.33 45.99 -34.76
C GLY A 10 39.66 46.29 -33.30
N LEU A 11 39.55 47.56 -32.89
CA LEU A 11 39.72 47.99 -31.50
C LEU A 11 38.59 47.49 -30.58
N LEU A 12 37.34 47.49 -31.04
CA LEU A 12 36.19 46.94 -30.31
C LEU A 12 36.30 45.41 -30.11
N LEU A 13 36.74 44.67 -31.13
CA LEU A 13 36.94 43.22 -31.06
C LEU A 13 38.19 42.82 -30.27
N SER A 14 39.17 43.72 -30.11
CA SER A 14 40.36 43.50 -29.26
C SER A 14 40.17 43.97 -27.80
N TRP A 15 39.08 44.66 -27.48
CA TRP A 15 38.79 45.12 -26.11
C TRP A 15 37.95 44.12 -25.31
N GLU A 16 37.33 43.15 -25.97
CA GLU A 16 36.93 41.92 -25.30
C GLU A 16 38.14 40.98 -25.29
N GLU A 17 39.07 41.23 -24.35
CA GLU A 17 39.53 40.08 -23.57
C GLU A 17 38.25 39.36 -23.19
N GLY A 18 38.02 38.17 -23.75
CA GLY A 18 36.95 37.29 -23.32
C GLY A 18 37.19 37.05 -21.86
N GLN A 19 36.63 37.93 -21.03
CA GLN A 19 36.63 37.80 -19.60
C GLN A 19 35.94 36.47 -19.40
N ALA A 20 36.72 35.45 -19.01
CA ALA A 20 36.13 34.33 -18.32
C ALA A 20 35.24 34.97 -17.27
N LEU A 21 33.91 34.85 -17.45
CA LEU A 21 32.88 35.53 -16.65
C LEU A 21 33.04 35.28 -15.15
N VAL A 22 33.93 34.36 -14.79
CA VAL A 22 34.35 34.00 -13.45
C VAL A 22 35.88 33.84 -13.44
N PRO A 23 36.62 34.55 -12.55
CA PRO A 23 38.06 34.38 -12.41
C PRO A 23 38.42 32.94 -11.96
N PRO A 24 39.59 32.41 -12.32
CA PRO A 24 39.98 31.00 -12.05
C PRO A 24 39.88 30.58 -10.58
N ASN A 25 40.15 31.49 -9.65
CA ASN A 25 40.04 31.23 -8.22
C ASN A 25 38.57 31.09 -7.77
N GLU A 26 37.66 31.90 -8.33
CA GLU A 26 36.22 31.76 -8.08
C GLU A 26 35.68 30.48 -8.72
N LEU A 27 36.13 30.10 -9.92
CA LEU A 27 35.79 28.80 -10.54
C LEU A 27 36.23 27.62 -9.66
N GLN A 28 37.43 27.69 -9.08
CA GLN A 28 37.93 26.65 -8.19
C GLN A 28 37.11 26.57 -6.89
N GLN A 29 36.72 27.72 -6.31
CA GLN A 29 35.85 27.78 -5.15
C GLN A 29 34.45 27.23 -5.43
N MET A 30 33.86 27.60 -6.57
CA MET A 30 32.56 27.10 -7.02
C MET A 30 32.61 25.59 -7.28
N SER A 31 33.68 25.09 -7.89
CA SER A 31 33.87 23.65 -8.11
C SER A 31 34.01 22.88 -6.79
N ALA A 32 34.78 23.41 -5.83
CA ALA A 32 34.91 22.79 -4.51
C ALA A 32 33.60 22.81 -3.72
N ALA A 33 32.87 23.92 -3.75
CA ALA A 33 31.55 24.05 -3.12
C ALA A 33 30.53 23.10 -3.77
N GLY A 34 30.52 23.02 -5.11
CA GLY A 34 29.66 22.11 -5.87
C GLY A 34 29.96 20.64 -5.59
N SER A 35 31.23 20.25 -5.55
CA SER A 35 31.62 18.88 -5.16
C SER A 35 31.11 18.56 -3.77
N LYS A 36 31.36 19.42 -2.77
CA LYS A 36 30.89 19.19 -1.40
C LYS A 36 29.36 19.05 -1.32
N TYR A 37 28.62 19.85 -2.09
CA TYR A 37 27.17 19.74 -2.17
C TYR A 37 26.73 18.39 -2.75
N ILE A 38 27.29 18.00 -3.89
CA ILE A 38 26.99 16.71 -4.54
C ILE A 38 27.32 15.53 -3.62
N ASP A 39 28.48 15.56 -2.95
CA ASP A 39 28.89 14.53 -1.99
C ASP A 39 27.83 14.37 -0.87
N THR A 40 27.35 15.50 -0.36
CA THR A 40 26.34 15.53 0.71
C THR A 40 24.99 14.97 0.22
N GLU A 41 24.54 15.35 -0.97
CA GLU A 41 23.29 14.84 -1.55
C GLU A 41 23.36 13.33 -1.83
N ILE A 42 24.51 12.83 -2.28
CA ILE A 42 24.73 11.39 -2.51
C ILE A 42 24.72 10.63 -1.18
N GLU A 43 25.38 11.14 -0.15
CA GLU A 43 25.36 10.54 1.18
C GLU A 43 23.93 10.49 1.76
N ASN A 44 23.17 11.58 1.62
CA ASN A 44 21.77 11.64 2.03
C ASN A 44 20.91 10.60 1.29
N ALA A 45 21.06 10.49 -0.03
CA ALA A 45 20.31 9.53 -0.84
C ALA A 45 20.61 8.09 -0.43
N ILE A 46 21.88 7.73 -0.24
CA ILE A 46 22.30 6.38 0.18
C ILE A 46 21.77 6.06 1.58
N ASN A 47 21.85 7.03 2.49
CA ASN A 47 21.29 6.86 3.84
C ASN A 47 19.77 6.65 3.80
N GLY A 48 19.06 7.35 2.91
CA GLY A 48 17.64 7.13 2.65
C GLY A 48 17.33 5.71 2.18
N VAL A 49 18.03 5.23 1.16
CA VAL A 49 17.84 3.87 0.63
C VAL A 49 18.21 2.80 1.68
N LYS A 50 19.24 3.03 2.49
CA LYS A 50 19.60 2.14 3.61
C LYS A 50 18.50 2.07 4.67
N GLN A 51 17.85 3.20 4.99
CA GLN A 51 16.71 3.22 5.90
C GLN A 51 15.52 2.45 5.30
N MET A 52 15.25 2.61 4.01
CA MET A 52 14.21 1.85 3.32
C MET A 52 14.46 0.34 3.39
N LYS A 53 15.69 -0.11 3.09
CA LYS A 53 16.06 -1.53 3.20
C LYS A 53 15.93 -2.06 4.63
N SER A 54 16.42 -1.30 5.61
CA SER A 54 16.31 -1.67 7.03
C SER A 54 14.84 -1.79 7.49
N LEU A 55 13.96 -0.91 7.01
CA LEU A 55 12.54 -0.98 7.31
C LEU A 55 11.90 -2.18 6.61
N MET A 56 12.19 -2.40 5.33
CA MET A 56 11.68 -3.53 4.56
C MET A 56 12.07 -4.87 5.19
N ASP A 57 13.34 -5.07 5.56
CA ASP A 57 13.82 -6.30 6.20
C ASP A 57 13.14 -6.57 7.55
N LYS A 58 12.83 -5.51 8.30
CA LYS A 58 12.07 -5.63 9.55
C LYS A 58 10.62 -6.01 9.28
N THR A 59 9.98 -5.31 8.34
CA THR A 59 8.58 -5.54 7.97
C THR A 59 8.37 -6.91 7.32
N SER A 60 9.36 -7.46 6.61
CA SER A 60 9.29 -8.80 6.00
C SER A 60 9.09 -9.92 7.03
N LYS A 61 9.66 -9.79 8.23
CA LYS A 61 9.41 -10.73 9.36
C LYS A 61 7.99 -10.62 9.89
N ASP A 62 7.55 -9.38 10.18
CA ASP A 62 6.20 -9.12 10.67
C ASP A 62 5.15 -9.59 9.64
N HIS A 63 5.45 -9.39 8.36
CA HIS A 63 4.64 -9.82 7.23
C HIS A 63 4.45 -11.36 7.20
N GLN A 64 5.53 -12.14 7.37
CA GLN A 64 5.43 -13.61 7.44
C GLN A 64 4.58 -14.10 8.63
N GLU A 65 4.70 -13.46 9.80
CA GLU A 65 3.90 -13.80 10.98
C GLU A 65 2.41 -13.51 10.75
N ILE A 66 2.12 -12.35 10.15
CA ILE A 66 0.76 -11.95 9.78
C ILE A 66 0.18 -12.93 8.77
N LEU A 67 0.91 -13.29 7.72
CA LEU A 67 0.46 -14.24 6.69
C LEU A 67 0.14 -15.61 7.28
N THR A 68 1.01 -16.12 8.14
CA THR A 68 0.81 -17.41 8.80
C THR A 68 -0.46 -17.39 9.65
N THR A 69 -0.63 -16.36 10.47
CA THR A 69 -1.81 -16.19 11.33
C THR A 69 -3.08 -16.01 10.50
N LEU A 70 -2.99 -15.28 9.38
CA LEU A 70 -4.11 -15.02 8.50
C LEU A 70 -4.55 -16.28 7.77
N GLU A 71 -3.62 -17.10 7.29
CA GLU A 71 -3.92 -18.38 6.63
C GLU A 71 -4.59 -19.37 7.60
N GLU A 72 -4.06 -19.50 8.83
CA GLU A 72 -4.72 -20.32 9.86
C GLU A 72 -6.14 -19.83 10.17
N THR A 73 -6.32 -18.50 10.27
CA THR A 73 -7.62 -17.90 10.56
C THR A 73 -8.59 -18.08 9.40
N LYS A 74 -8.11 -17.95 8.16
CA LYS A 74 -8.86 -18.21 6.93
C LYS A 74 -9.34 -19.66 6.90
N GLN A 75 -8.46 -20.63 7.15
CA GLN A 75 -8.84 -22.05 7.19
C GLN A 75 -9.91 -22.33 8.25
N LYS A 76 -9.76 -21.77 9.46
CA LYS A 76 -10.77 -21.91 10.53
C LYS A 76 -12.11 -21.27 10.11
N LYS A 77 -12.08 -20.10 9.47
CA LYS A 77 -13.26 -19.41 8.96
C LYS A 77 -13.96 -20.24 7.88
N GLU A 78 -13.22 -20.75 6.89
CA GLU A 78 -13.74 -21.58 5.81
C GLU A 78 -14.37 -22.88 6.33
N GLN A 79 -13.68 -23.57 7.25
CA GLN A 79 -14.22 -24.75 7.93
C GLN A 79 -15.52 -24.46 8.68
N ALA A 80 -15.58 -23.35 9.43
CA ALA A 80 -16.79 -22.95 10.15
C ALA A 80 -17.94 -22.62 9.18
N MET A 81 -17.65 -21.93 8.08
CA MET A 81 -18.65 -21.61 7.06
C MET A 81 -19.19 -22.86 6.35
N GLN A 82 -18.31 -23.80 6.03
CA GLN A 82 -18.69 -25.05 5.40
C GLN A 82 -19.49 -25.96 6.34
N LEU A 83 -19.10 -26.03 7.62
CA LEU A 83 -19.86 -26.75 8.63
C LEU A 83 -21.26 -26.15 8.83
N ALA A 84 -21.37 -24.82 8.85
CA ALA A 84 -22.67 -24.13 8.92
C ALA A 84 -23.55 -24.51 7.72
N LYS A 85 -23.01 -24.41 6.50
CA LYS A 85 -23.72 -24.77 5.27
C LYS A 85 -24.16 -26.24 5.24
N GLU A 86 -23.29 -27.15 5.66
CA GLU A 86 -23.64 -28.57 5.77
C GLU A 86 -24.72 -28.83 6.81
N THR A 87 -24.68 -28.10 7.93
CA THR A 87 -25.67 -28.22 8.99
C THR A 87 -27.03 -27.71 8.51
N GLU A 88 -27.07 -26.57 7.83
CA GLU A 88 -28.28 -26.03 7.19
C GLU A 88 -28.86 -27.03 6.17
N LYS A 89 -28.00 -27.64 5.34
CA LYS A 89 -28.40 -28.69 4.40
C LYS A 89 -28.98 -29.92 5.13
N LYS A 90 -28.29 -30.45 6.14
CA LYS A 90 -28.75 -31.61 6.93
C LYS A 90 -30.09 -31.33 7.62
N LEU A 91 -30.28 -30.11 8.15
CA LEU A 91 -31.53 -29.70 8.78
C LEU A 91 -32.67 -29.54 7.75
N THR A 92 -32.34 -29.15 6.51
CA THR A 92 -33.31 -29.07 5.41
C THR A 92 -33.69 -30.45 4.86
N GLU A 93 -32.72 -31.36 4.76
CA GLU A 93 -32.89 -32.69 4.14
C GLU A 93 -33.48 -33.75 5.09
N LYS A 94 -33.40 -33.58 6.41
CA LYS A 94 -34.02 -34.51 7.37
C LYS A 94 -35.51 -34.19 7.55
N PRO A 95 -36.43 -35.09 7.16
CA PRO A 95 -37.88 -34.88 7.26
C PRO A 95 -38.45 -35.25 8.64
N ASP A 96 -37.63 -35.45 9.68
CA ASP A 96 -38.11 -35.88 10.99
C ASP A 96 -38.98 -34.79 11.62
N VAL A 97 -40.32 -34.88 11.47
CA VAL A 97 -41.47 -34.28 12.20
C VAL A 97 -41.47 -32.75 12.42
N CYS A 98 -40.32 -32.12 12.58
CA CYS A 98 -40.09 -30.71 12.76
C CYS A 98 -40.09 -29.92 11.46
N ASN A 99 -39.74 -30.45 10.29
CA ASN A 99 -39.52 -29.57 9.11
C ASN A 99 -40.84 -28.93 8.59
N GLU A 100 -41.89 -29.73 8.36
CA GLU A 100 -43.21 -29.19 7.98
C GLU A 100 -43.84 -28.34 9.10
N THR A 101 -43.74 -28.79 10.35
CA THR A 101 -44.27 -28.07 11.52
C THR A 101 -43.55 -26.73 11.72
N MET A 102 -42.23 -26.68 11.56
CA MET A 102 -41.42 -25.46 11.72
C MET A 102 -41.64 -24.49 10.59
N LEU A 103 -41.78 -24.97 9.34
CA LEU A 103 -42.13 -24.12 8.21
C LEU A 103 -43.52 -23.51 8.37
N ALA A 104 -44.51 -24.32 8.77
CA ALA A 104 -45.86 -23.82 9.03
C ALA A 104 -45.89 -22.77 10.16
N LEU A 105 -45.23 -23.06 11.29
CA LEU A 105 -45.08 -22.10 12.39
C LEU A 105 -44.33 -20.84 11.97
N TRP A 106 -43.34 -20.95 11.08
CA TRP A 106 -42.63 -19.80 10.54
C TRP A 106 -43.54 -18.92 9.67
N GLU A 107 -44.32 -19.50 8.77
CA GLU A 107 -45.29 -18.75 7.96
C GLU A 107 -46.35 -18.05 8.82
N GLU A 108 -46.79 -18.68 9.92
CA GLU A 108 -47.68 -18.05 10.90
C GLU A 108 -46.99 -16.93 11.70
N CYS A 109 -45.69 -17.08 11.98
CA CYS A 109 -44.90 -16.11 12.75
C CYS A 109 -44.55 -14.85 11.94
N LYS A 110 -44.31 -14.96 10.62
CA LYS A 110 -43.97 -13.81 9.76
C LYS A 110 -44.90 -12.60 9.91
N PRO A 111 -46.25 -12.72 9.80
CA PRO A 111 -47.14 -11.57 9.98
C PRO A 111 -47.07 -10.98 11.40
N CYS A 112 -46.88 -11.82 12.43
CA CYS A 112 -46.71 -11.38 13.82
C CYS A 112 -45.43 -10.55 14.01
N LEU A 113 -44.30 -11.04 13.47
CA LEU A 113 -43.01 -10.33 13.47
C LEU A 113 -43.11 -9.01 12.71
N LYS A 114 -43.69 -9.03 11.50
CA LYS A 114 -43.91 -7.84 10.68
C LYS A 114 -44.69 -6.79 11.45
N GLN A 115 -45.83 -7.16 12.04
CA GLN A 115 -46.69 -6.24 12.77
C GLN A 115 -45.99 -5.66 14.01
N THR A 116 -45.29 -6.50 14.77
CA THR A 116 -44.62 -6.09 16.00
C THR A 116 -43.45 -5.16 15.72
N CYS A 117 -42.60 -5.50 14.75
CA CYS A 117 -41.49 -4.66 14.32
C CYS A 117 -41.99 -3.32 13.75
N MET A 118 -43.02 -3.34 12.90
CA MET A 118 -43.62 -2.12 12.35
C MET A 118 -44.24 -1.23 13.42
N ARG A 119 -44.88 -1.83 14.43
CA ARG A 119 -45.44 -1.09 15.58
C ARG A 119 -44.32 -0.44 16.40
N PHE A 120 -43.22 -1.14 16.64
CA PHE A 120 -42.05 -0.57 17.33
C PHE A 120 -41.42 0.55 16.50
N TYR A 121 -41.12 0.30 15.23
CA TYR A 121 -40.51 1.29 14.34
C TYR A 121 -41.35 2.56 14.24
N SER A 122 -42.67 2.44 14.07
CA SER A 122 -43.57 3.60 13.99
C SER A 122 -43.66 4.40 15.30
N ARG A 123 -43.38 3.78 16.46
CA ARG A 123 -43.32 4.47 17.75
C ARG A 123 -41.98 5.16 17.98
N THR A 124 -40.89 4.53 17.57
CA THR A 124 -39.52 4.98 17.85
C THR A 124 -39.00 5.94 16.78
N CYS A 125 -39.36 5.74 15.52
CA CYS A 125 -38.88 6.53 14.38
C CYS A 125 -40.00 7.45 13.87
N ARG A 126 -39.69 8.76 13.73
CA ARG A 126 -40.66 9.79 13.27
C ARG A 126 -40.88 9.81 11.75
N SER A 127 -40.16 8.99 10.99
CA SER A 127 -40.17 8.99 9.52
C SER A 127 -41.04 7.87 8.93
N GLY A 128 -41.58 8.11 7.74
CA GLY A 128 -42.57 7.26 7.05
C GLY A 128 -42.21 5.78 7.00
N SER A 129 -43.06 4.95 7.61
CA SER A 129 -42.88 3.51 7.83
C SER A 129 -43.09 2.63 6.59
N GLY A 130 -43.53 3.20 5.45
CA GLY A 130 -43.91 2.43 4.26
C GLY A 130 -42.78 1.65 3.59
N LEU A 131 -41.55 2.20 3.56
CA LEU A 131 -40.38 1.54 2.97
C LEU A 131 -39.87 0.39 3.83
N VAL A 132 -39.83 0.61 5.15
CA VAL A 132 -39.36 -0.38 6.13
C VAL A 132 -40.27 -1.60 6.18
N GLY A 133 -41.58 -1.41 6.06
CA GLY A 133 -42.52 -2.53 6.04
C GLY A 133 -42.32 -3.48 4.85
N ARG A 134 -41.98 -2.93 3.67
CA ARG A 134 -41.68 -3.75 2.49
C ARG A 134 -40.33 -4.47 2.61
N GLN A 135 -39.30 -3.76 3.06
CA GLN A 135 -37.97 -4.37 3.28
C GLN A 135 -38.03 -5.49 4.32
N LEU A 136 -38.78 -5.30 5.40
CA LEU A 136 -38.97 -6.31 6.42
C LEU A 136 -39.74 -7.53 5.91
N GLU A 137 -40.78 -7.31 5.11
CA GLU A 137 -41.53 -8.40 4.48
C GLU A 137 -40.66 -9.19 3.48
N GLU A 138 -39.87 -8.50 2.66
CA GLU A 138 -38.90 -9.13 1.76
C GLU A 138 -37.85 -9.93 2.53
N PHE A 139 -37.35 -9.41 3.65
CA PHE A 139 -36.44 -10.11 4.54
C PHE A 139 -37.07 -11.37 5.14
N LEU A 140 -38.28 -11.27 5.69
CA LEU A 140 -39.01 -12.40 6.28
C LEU A 140 -39.36 -13.48 5.24
N ASN A 141 -39.60 -13.09 3.99
CA ASN A 141 -39.86 -14.02 2.90
C ASN A 141 -38.60 -14.72 2.39
N ARG A 142 -37.44 -14.05 2.44
CA ARG A 142 -36.15 -14.64 2.09
C ARG A 142 -35.53 -15.47 3.21
N SER A 143 -36.00 -15.33 4.44
CA SER A 143 -35.48 -16.09 5.57
C SER A 143 -36.16 -17.44 5.72
N SER A 144 -35.34 -18.44 6.01
CA SER A 144 -35.77 -19.79 6.36
C SER A 144 -35.64 -19.97 7.87
N PRO A 145 -36.54 -20.72 8.52
CA PRO A 145 -36.40 -21.08 9.94
C PRO A 145 -35.12 -21.88 10.24
N VAL A 146 -34.43 -22.37 9.20
CA VAL A 146 -33.23 -23.20 9.28
C VAL A 146 -31.97 -22.45 8.83
N SER A 147 -32.11 -21.20 8.37
CA SER A 147 -30.97 -20.42 7.85
C SER A 147 -30.03 -19.94 8.94
N ILE A 148 -28.72 -20.08 8.71
CA ILE A 148 -27.69 -19.63 9.65
C ILE A 148 -27.24 -18.21 9.27
N TRP A 149 -27.29 -17.32 10.27
CA TRP A 149 -26.91 -15.92 10.14
C TRP A 149 -25.80 -15.59 11.12
N VAL A 150 -24.80 -14.83 10.66
CA VAL A 150 -23.71 -14.30 11.49
C VAL A 150 -23.69 -12.79 11.32
N ASN A 151 -23.80 -12.05 12.42
CA ASN A 151 -23.82 -10.57 12.42
C ASN A 151 -24.86 -9.92 11.48
N GLY A 152 -25.95 -10.63 11.15
CA GLY A 152 -27.00 -10.15 10.26
C GLY A 152 -26.80 -10.50 8.78
N GLU A 153 -25.75 -11.25 8.44
CA GLU A 153 -25.49 -11.73 7.08
C GLU A 153 -25.71 -13.24 6.98
N ARG A 154 -26.23 -13.69 5.83
CA ARG A 154 -26.47 -15.11 5.56
C ARG A 154 -25.14 -15.79 5.21
N ILE A 155 -25.03 -17.06 5.56
CA ILE A 155 -23.82 -17.86 5.29
C ILE A 155 -23.38 -17.85 3.82
N ASP A 156 -24.31 -17.83 2.86
CA ASP A 156 -23.96 -17.77 1.44
C ASP A 156 -23.31 -16.44 1.04
N SER A 157 -23.80 -15.32 1.59
CA SER A 157 -23.21 -14.00 1.35
C SER A 157 -21.80 -13.93 1.95
N LEU A 158 -21.60 -14.51 3.14
CA LEU A 158 -20.29 -14.59 3.77
C LEU A 158 -19.29 -15.44 2.97
N LEU A 159 -19.76 -16.50 2.30
CA LEU A 159 -18.93 -17.32 1.40
C LEU A 159 -18.49 -16.53 0.15
N GLU A 160 -19.39 -15.76 -0.45
CA GLU A 160 -19.07 -14.90 -1.60
C GLU A 160 -18.06 -13.80 -1.22
N GLU A 161 -18.26 -13.17 -0.06
CA GLU A 161 -17.34 -12.17 0.47
C GLU A 161 -15.97 -12.74 0.81
N ASP A 162 -15.92 -13.97 1.34
CA ASP A 162 -14.67 -14.65 1.63
C ASP A 162 -13.83 -14.88 0.36
N GLN A 163 -14.46 -15.33 -0.72
CA GLN A 163 -13.80 -15.47 -2.03
C GLN A 163 -13.29 -14.13 -2.57
N GLN A 164 -14.05 -13.06 -2.37
CA GLN A 164 -13.62 -11.72 -2.78
C GLN A 164 -12.47 -11.21 -1.92
N GLN A 165 -12.50 -11.47 -0.61
CA GLN A 165 -11.44 -11.13 0.32
C GLN A 165 -10.14 -11.88 -0.04
N GLY A 166 -10.22 -13.15 -0.40
CA GLY A 166 -9.08 -13.93 -0.88
C GLY A 166 -8.39 -13.31 -2.10
N ARG A 167 -9.18 -12.90 -3.10
CA ARG A 167 -8.63 -12.22 -4.30
C ARG A 167 -7.99 -10.87 -3.98
N ARG A 168 -8.55 -10.10 -3.05
CA ARG A 168 -7.95 -8.83 -2.60
C ARG A 168 -6.63 -9.05 -1.87
N LEU A 169 -6.54 -10.12 -1.07
CA LEU A 169 -5.30 -10.48 -0.39
C LEU A 169 -4.23 -10.86 -1.42
N GLU A 170 -4.56 -11.69 -2.40
CA GLU A 170 -3.61 -12.09 -3.47
C GLU A 170 -3.02 -10.87 -4.22
N ASP A 171 -3.85 -9.89 -4.61
CA ASP A 171 -3.38 -8.64 -5.23
C ASP A 171 -2.52 -7.79 -4.28
N LEU A 172 -2.82 -7.78 -2.98
CA LEU A 172 -2.01 -7.08 -1.99
C LEU A 172 -0.62 -7.72 -1.85
N GLU A 173 -0.56 -9.05 -1.82
CA GLU A 173 0.66 -9.83 -1.70
C GLU A 173 1.57 -9.66 -2.92
N GLU A 174 0.98 -9.67 -4.14
CA GLU A 174 1.72 -9.38 -5.37
C GLU A 174 2.37 -7.99 -5.30
N ARG A 175 1.61 -6.98 -4.88
CA ARG A 175 2.12 -5.60 -4.74
C ARG A 175 3.17 -5.48 -3.65
N TYR A 176 3.03 -6.20 -2.54
CA TYR A 176 4.03 -6.22 -1.48
C TYR A 176 5.35 -6.77 -2.01
N GLY A 177 5.33 -7.90 -2.72
CA GLY A 177 6.52 -8.49 -3.35
C GLY A 177 7.19 -7.55 -4.34
N LEU A 178 6.42 -6.84 -5.17
CA LEU A 178 6.97 -5.83 -6.09
C LEU A 178 7.72 -4.71 -5.36
N VAL A 179 7.23 -4.26 -4.19
CA VAL A 179 7.89 -3.23 -3.40
C VAL A 179 9.15 -3.80 -2.73
N GLU A 180 9.09 -5.04 -2.21
CA GLU A 180 10.25 -5.73 -1.63
C GLU A 180 11.39 -5.84 -2.65
N ASP A 181 11.11 -6.37 -3.84
CA ASP A 181 12.06 -6.49 -4.94
C ASP A 181 12.62 -5.11 -5.36
N SER A 182 11.75 -4.10 -5.49
CA SER A 182 12.16 -2.76 -5.90
C SER A 182 13.10 -2.09 -4.88
N VAL A 183 12.86 -2.30 -3.58
CA VAL A 183 13.74 -1.76 -2.52
C VAL A 183 15.10 -2.44 -2.56
N ASP A 184 15.13 -3.76 -2.83
CA ASP A 184 16.35 -4.54 -2.91
C ASP A 184 17.21 -4.13 -4.12
N ASP A 185 16.58 -3.94 -5.27
CA ASP A 185 17.24 -3.43 -6.48
C ASP A 185 17.83 -2.03 -6.24
N LEU A 186 17.04 -1.10 -5.69
CA LEU A 186 17.50 0.25 -5.36
C LEU A 186 18.69 0.23 -4.37
N PHE A 187 18.65 -0.65 -3.36
CA PHE A 187 19.74 -0.81 -2.40
C PHE A 187 21.00 -1.36 -3.06
N GLN A 188 20.86 -2.36 -3.93
CA GLN A 188 21.98 -2.97 -4.63
C GLN A 188 22.62 -1.99 -5.63
N GLU A 189 21.80 -1.26 -6.39
CA GLU A 189 22.26 -0.25 -7.35
C GLU A 189 22.96 0.92 -6.65
N SER A 190 22.37 1.46 -5.57
CA SER A 190 22.97 2.56 -4.81
C SER A 190 24.32 2.17 -4.20
N THR A 191 24.43 0.95 -3.66
CA THR A 191 25.69 0.41 -3.11
C THR A 191 26.76 0.28 -4.20
N ARG A 192 26.40 -0.21 -5.39
CA ARG A 192 27.31 -0.31 -6.54
C ARG A 192 27.73 1.06 -7.06
N ALA A 193 26.79 2.00 -7.20
CA ALA A 193 27.04 3.35 -7.67
C ALA A 193 28.02 4.08 -6.74
N TYR A 194 27.79 4.01 -5.43
CA TYR A 194 28.71 4.58 -4.44
C TYR A 194 30.10 3.93 -4.49
N GLY A 195 30.16 2.60 -4.57
CA GLY A 195 31.43 1.88 -4.70
C GLY A 195 32.25 2.32 -5.93
N ARG A 196 31.58 2.65 -7.04
CA ARG A 196 32.22 3.19 -8.26
C ARG A 196 32.62 4.66 -8.16
N MET A 197 31.94 5.45 -7.32
CA MET A 197 32.24 6.88 -7.15
C MET A 197 33.25 7.15 -6.02
N ALA A 198 33.43 6.23 -5.07
CA ALA A 198 34.44 6.34 -4.01
C ALA A 198 35.87 6.68 -4.51
N PRO A 199 36.34 6.25 -5.71
CA PRO A 199 37.59 6.71 -6.28
C PRO A 199 37.54 8.15 -6.85
N PHE A 200 36.38 8.64 -7.31
CA PHE A 200 36.22 9.96 -7.91
C PHE A 200 36.13 11.09 -6.88
N PHE A 201 35.58 10.82 -5.70
CA PHE A 201 35.58 11.75 -4.55
C PHE A 201 36.95 11.92 -3.90
N ARG A 202 37.93 11.09 -4.31
CA ARG A 202 39.35 11.30 -4.04
C ARG A 202 39.94 12.13 -5.19
N SER A 203 39.53 13.39 -5.25
CA SER A 203 39.86 14.42 -6.25
C SER A 203 41.07 14.13 -7.16
N PRO A 204 40.91 14.13 -8.51
CA PRO A 204 42.03 14.11 -9.46
C PRO A 204 42.79 15.45 -9.54
N PHE A 205 42.25 16.53 -8.95
CA PHE A 205 42.74 17.89 -9.10
C PHE A 205 43.25 18.53 -7.80
N ALA A 206 43.24 17.78 -6.69
CA ALA A 206 43.82 18.23 -5.43
C ALA A 206 45.32 17.92 -5.40
N GLY A 207 46.12 18.87 -5.86
CA GLY A 207 47.51 18.97 -5.46
C GLY A 207 47.60 18.96 -3.93
N SER A 208 48.18 17.89 -3.39
CA SER A 208 48.78 17.77 -2.06
C SER A 208 48.06 18.45 -0.90
N SER A 209 46.97 17.85 -0.41
CA SER A 209 46.62 17.96 1.02
C SER A 209 46.00 16.65 1.51
N ARG A 210 46.77 15.97 2.36
CA ARG A 210 46.39 14.75 3.07
C ARG A 210 45.23 15.06 4.03
N GLY A 211 44.00 14.82 3.58
CA GLY A 211 42.86 14.54 4.45
C GLY A 211 42.37 13.13 4.10
N ALA A 212 42.81 12.13 4.86
CA ALA A 212 42.28 10.79 4.70
C ALA A 212 40.77 10.83 5.04
N MET A 213 39.91 10.63 4.04
CA MET A 213 38.54 10.18 4.34
C MET A 213 38.68 8.89 5.15
N ARG A 214 38.29 8.93 6.42
CA ARG A 214 38.12 7.71 7.21
C ARG A 214 37.09 6.86 6.48
N ALA A 215 37.48 5.63 6.16
CA ALA A 215 36.52 4.60 5.80
C ALA A 215 35.47 4.52 6.92
N PRO A 216 34.16 4.68 6.64
CA PRO A 216 33.16 4.56 7.70
C PRO A 216 32.84 3.09 8.04
N PHE A 217 33.43 2.11 7.37
CA PHE A 217 32.92 0.73 7.42
C PHE A 217 34.00 -0.32 7.69
N ARG A 218 33.87 -0.98 8.85
CA ARG A 218 34.27 -2.37 9.07
C ARG A 218 32.99 -3.21 8.96
N PHE A 219 33.10 -4.32 8.23
CA PHE A 219 32.10 -5.38 8.14
C PHE A 219 31.87 -6.06 9.49
#